data_AF-A0A7R6XVC4-F1
#
_entry.id   AF-A0A7R6XVC4-F1
#
_cell.length_a   1.000
_cell.length_b   1.000
_cell.length_c   1.000
_cell.angle_alpha   90.00
_cell.angle_beta   90.00
_cell.angle_gamma   90.00
#
_symmetry.space_group_name_H-M   'P 1'
#
loop_
_entity.id
_entity.type
_entity.pdbx_description
1 polymer ?
#
loop_
_entity_poly.entity_id
_entity_poly.type
_entity_poly.pdbx_seq_one_letter_code
_entity_poly.pdbx_strand_id
1 'polypeptide(L)'
;MTRFARSALAALISLCTPLGTSLGFTQAAHAADLAVYSDEDSGVCGEAWVLNKITNRFAYQVKHVPHLPDVAITDFRRIHQHRYLPASEKWPIGRRYCGATVGLSDGRARTIWYLIEEGQGFASIGDNVEFCVSGFDRWMVYNGRCRVLR
;
A
#
# COMPACT_ATOMS: atom_id res chain seq x y z
N MET A 1 -67.36 -16.85 -7.09
CA MET A 1 -66.26 -16.31 -7.92
C MET A 1 -64.98 -16.44 -7.08
N THR A 2 -64.40 -17.64 -6.98
CA THR A 2 -63.22 -18.11 -7.74
C THR A 2 -62.04 -17.12 -7.73
N ARG A 3 -60.82 -17.39 -7.27
CA ARG A 3 -60.13 -18.58 -6.78
C ARG A 3 -58.85 -18.09 -6.06
N PHE A 4 -58.60 -18.55 -4.83
CA PHE A 4 -57.27 -18.58 -4.23
C PHE A 4 -56.45 -19.68 -4.93
N ALA A 5 -55.30 -19.34 -5.50
CA ALA A 5 -54.30 -20.30 -5.99
C ALA A 5 -53.01 -20.04 -5.20
N ARG A 6 -52.81 -20.74 -4.07
CA ARG A 6 -52.12 -22.03 -3.93
C ARG A 6 -50.69 -22.00 -4.47
N SER A 7 -49.78 -21.66 -3.57
CA SER A 7 -48.34 -21.93 -3.61
C SER A 7 -48.07 -23.38 -4.02
N ALA A 8 -47.35 -23.56 -5.12
CA ALA A 8 -46.90 -24.88 -5.57
C ALA A 8 -45.51 -25.16 -5.01
N LEU A 9 -45.49 -26.08 -4.03
CA LEU A 9 -44.31 -26.87 -3.66
C LEU A 9 -43.93 -27.78 -4.83
N ALA A 10 -42.69 -27.66 -5.31
CA ALA A 10 -42.03 -28.71 -6.07
C ALA A 10 -40.51 -28.56 -5.86
N ALA A 11 -40.02 -29.03 -4.72
CA ALA A 11 -38.59 -29.13 -4.43
C ALA A 11 -38.26 -30.60 -4.15
N LEU A 12 -37.71 -31.27 -5.15
CA LEU A 12 -37.07 -32.60 -5.21
C LEU A 12 -36.59 -32.65 -6.69
N ILE A 13 -35.34 -32.91 -7.11
CA ILE A 13 -34.39 -33.98 -6.81
C ILE A 13 -33.04 -33.54 -7.43
N SER A 14 -31.90 -33.82 -6.76
CA SER A 14 -30.80 -34.64 -7.32
C SER A 14 -29.42 -34.24 -6.77
N LEU A 15 -28.93 -35.10 -5.87
CA LEU A 15 -27.52 -35.26 -5.52
C LEU A 15 -26.72 -35.59 -6.79
N CYS A 16 -25.70 -34.79 -7.09
CA CYS A 16 -24.53 -35.25 -7.84
C CYS A 16 -23.29 -34.53 -7.29
N THR A 17 -22.68 -35.14 -6.29
CA THR A 17 -21.31 -34.88 -5.86
C THR A 17 -20.34 -35.59 -6.82
N PRO A 18 -19.52 -34.88 -7.61
CA PRO A 18 -18.28 -35.45 -8.09
C PRO A 18 -17.23 -35.34 -6.98
N LEU A 19 -16.87 -36.50 -6.40
CA LEU A 19 -15.58 -36.65 -5.74
C LEU A 19 -14.50 -36.36 -6.77
N GLY A 20 -13.82 -35.23 -6.60
CA GLY A 20 -12.75 -34.77 -7.47
C GLY A 20 -11.89 -33.76 -6.73
N THR A 21 -11.38 -34.15 -5.56
CA THR A 21 -10.36 -33.41 -4.82
C THR A 21 -9.02 -33.51 -5.56
N SER A 22 -8.80 -32.60 -6.52
CA SER A 22 -7.43 -32.18 -6.80
C SER A 22 -6.94 -31.39 -5.58
N LEU A 23 -6.12 -32.06 -4.77
CA LEU A 23 -5.25 -31.43 -3.78
C LEU A 23 -4.22 -30.56 -4.52
N GLY A 24 -4.68 -29.43 -5.06
CA GLY A 24 -3.80 -28.32 -5.35
C GLY A 24 -3.29 -27.83 -4.01
N PHE A 25 -1.99 -27.98 -3.76
CA PHE A 25 -1.30 -27.23 -2.71
C PHE A 25 -1.64 -25.75 -2.93
N THR A 26 -2.59 -25.22 -2.17
CA THR A 26 -2.63 -23.78 -1.92
C THR A 26 -1.40 -23.50 -1.07
N GLN A 27 -0.27 -23.24 -1.73
CA GLN A 27 0.85 -22.63 -1.04
C GLN A 27 0.30 -21.36 -0.40
N ALA A 28 0.30 -21.32 0.92
CA ALA A 28 0.20 -20.08 1.64
C ALA A 28 1.31 -19.19 1.08
N ALA A 29 0.93 -18.11 0.40
CA ALA A 29 1.87 -17.05 0.14
C ALA A 29 2.24 -16.50 1.51
N HIS A 30 3.40 -16.89 2.02
CA HIS A 30 4.02 -16.16 3.11
C HIS A 30 4.37 -14.79 2.54
N ALA A 31 3.50 -13.81 2.79
CA ALA A 31 3.96 -12.44 2.82
C ALA A 31 5.10 -12.43 3.84
N ALA A 32 6.31 -12.10 3.40
CA ALA A 32 7.35 -11.76 4.36
C ALA A 32 6.82 -10.53 5.10
N ASP A 33 6.34 -10.74 6.33
CA ASP A 33 5.89 -9.66 7.18
C ASP A 33 7.05 -8.69 7.32
N LEU A 34 6.90 -7.52 6.70
CA LEU A 34 7.88 -6.46 6.74
C LEU A 34 8.08 -6.12 8.21
N ALA A 35 9.32 -6.21 8.71
CA ALA A 35 9.59 -5.86 10.09
C ALA A 35 9.39 -4.34 10.25
N VAL A 36 8.20 -3.95 10.73
CA VAL A 36 7.86 -2.58 11.06
C VAL A 36 8.13 -2.39 12.54
N TYR A 37 9.21 -1.68 12.87
CA TYR A 37 9.42 -1.17 14.22
C TYR A 37 8.70 0.18 14.31
N SER A 38 7.41 0.12 14.58
CA SER A 38 6.60 1.30 14.89
C SER A 38 6.84 1.70 16.34
N ASP A 39 7.60 2.76 16.58
CA ASP A 39 7.50 3.51 17.83
C ASP A 39 6.06 4.08 17.91
N GLU A 40 5.45 4.10 19.10
CA GLU A 40 4.07 4.60 19.34
C GLU A 40 3.84 6.03 18.81
N ASP A 41 4.91 6.78 18.53
CA ASP A 41 4.91 8.16 18.00
C ASP A 41 4.85 8.26 16.46
N SER A 42 4.83 7.13 15.74
CA SER A 42 4.87 7.13 14.26
C SER A 42 3.54 7.51 13.60
N GLY A 43 2.41 7.44 14.32
CA GLY A 43 1.08 7.83 13.84
C GLY A 43 0.70 7.27 12.46
N VAL A 44 -0.05 8.04 11.67
CA VAL A 44 -0.47 7.64 10.31
C VAL A 44 0.74 7.34 9.39
N CYS A 45 1.90 7.95 9.63
CA CYS A 45 3.10 7.70 8.84
C CYS A 45 3.59 6.24 8.96
N GLY A 46 3.35 5.57 10.09
CA GLY A 46 3.77 4.20 10.37
C GLY A 46 2.72 3.13 10.04
N GLU A 47 1.54 3.52 9.56
CA GLU A 47 0.46 2.56 9.32
C GLU A 47 0.77 1.59 8.17
N ALA A 48 0.40 0.33 8.36
CA ALA A 48 0.73 -0.76 7.44
C ALA A 48 0.27 -0.50 5.99
N TRP A 49 -0.89 0.15 5.79
CA TRP A 49 -1.40 0.43 4.43
C TRP A 49 -0.51 1.45 3.69
N VAL A 50 0.09 2.42 4.40
CA VAL A 50 1.04 3.39 3.83
C VAL A 50 2.30 2.67 3.42
N LEU A 51 2.88 1.91 4.35
CA LEU A 51 4.15 1.20 4.13
C LEU A 51 4.00 0.16 3.02
N ASN A 52 2.89 -0.59 2.99
CA ASN A 52 2.62 -1.56 1.92
C ASN A 52 2.45 -0.89 0.56
N LYS A 53 1.78 0.27 0.48
CA LYS A 53 1.65 1.02 -0.78
C LYS A 53 3.03 1.47 -1.29
N ILE A 54 3.89 1.97 -0.40
CA ILE A 54 5.28 2.34 -0.74
C ILE A 54 6.06 1.11 -1.21
N THR A 55 6.07 0.01 -0.45
CA THR A 55 6.80 -1.22 -0.78
C THR A 55 6.39 -1.76 -2.16
N ASN A 56 5.09 -1.84 -2.44
CA ASN A 56 4.58 -2.33 -3.72
C ASN A 56 4.98 -1.43 -4.89
N ARG A 57 4.84 -0.11 -4.74
CA ARG A 57 5.20 0.84 -5.80
C ARG A 57 6.72 0.93 -6.00
N PHE A 58 7.51 0.80 -4.94
CA PHE A 58 8.97 0.74 -5.03
C PHE A 58 9.43 -0.51 -5.76
N ALA A 59 8.87 -1.68 -5.43
CA ALA A 59 9.14 -2.94 -6.12
C ALA A 59 8.79 -2.86 -7.62
N TYR A 60 7.72 -2.15 -7.97
CA TYR A 60 7.41 -1.85 -9.37
C TYR A 60 8.45 -0.91 -9.99
N GLN A 61 8.79 0.20 -9.31
CA GLN A 61 9.73 1.21 -9.79
C GLN A 61 11.11 0.62 -10.13
N VAL A 62 11.70 -0.18 -9.24
CA VAL A 62 13.04 -0.75 -9.46
C VAL A 62 13.11 -1.70 -10.66
N LYS A 63 11.98 -2.31 -11.04
CA LYS A 63 11.88 -3.21 -12.20
C LYS A 63 11.58 -2.49 -13.52
N HIS A 64 10.93 -1.32 -13.47
CA HIS A 64 10.39 -0.64 -14.65
C HIS A 64 11.11 0.66 -15.00
N VAL A 65 11.87 1.25 -14.08
CA VAL A 65 12.71 2.42 -14.37
C VAL A 65 14.10 1.93 -14.79
N PRO A 66 14.56 2.25 -16.02
CA PRO A 66 15.87 1.79 -16.50
C PRO A 66 17.03 2.24 -15.61
N HIS A 67 18.03 1.35 -15.45
CA HIS A 67 19.26 1.59 -14.69
C HIS A 67 19.06 1.84 -13.18
N LEU A 68 17.96 1.35 -12.60
CA LEU A 68 17.87 1.19 -11.15
C LEU A 68 18.35 -0.21 -10.74
N PRO A 69 18.97 -0.35 -9.56
CA PRO A 69 19.27 -1.67 -9.01
C PRO A 69 17.96 -2.38 -8.61
N ASP A 70 17.84 -3.67 -8.92
CA ASP A 70 16.70 -4.50 -8.53
C ASP A 70 16.85 -4.93 -7.06
N VAL A 71 16.28 -4.12 -6.15
CA VAL A 71 16.33 -4.33 -4.70
C VAL A 71 14.94 -4.14 -4.09
N ALA A 72 14.69 -4.82 -2.99
CA ALA A 72 13.44 -4.69 -2.23
C ALA A 72 13.67 -3.90 -0.94
N ILE A 73 12.62 -3.22 -0.44
CA ILE A 73 12.60 -2.68 0.92
C ILE A 73 12.36 -3.85 1.89
N THR A 74 13.20 -3.97 2.91
CA THR A 74 13.15 -5.07 3.90
C THR A 74 12.62 -4.63 5.26
N ASP A 75 12.77 -3.35 5.61
CA ASP A 75 12.33 -2.77 6.87
C ASP A 75 12.16 -1.25 6.76
N PHE A 76 11.33 -0.70 7.64
CA PHE A 76 11.24 0.73 7.91
C PHE A 76 11.67 1.01 9.35
N ARG A 77 12.49 2.03 9.55
CA ARG A 77 13.02 2.47 10.85
C ARG A 77 12.94 3.98 11.00
N ARG A 78 12.84 4.45 12.26
CA ARG A 78 12.83 5.88 12.62
C ARG A 78 11.76 6.65 11.84
N ILE A 79 10.56 6.06 11.74
CA ILE A 79 9.42 6.66 11.08
C ILE A 79 8.97 7.86 11.91
N HIS A 80 8.84 9.02 11.29
CA HIS A 80 8.40 10.24 11.96
C HIS A 80 7.63 11.15 11.01
N GLN A 81 6.68 11.87 11.57
CA GLN A 81 6.09 13.04 10.92
C GLN A 81 6.95 14.26 11.18
N HIS A 82 7.22 15.08 10.16
CA HIS A 82 7.95 16.34 10.33
C HIS A 82 7.13 17.57 9.93
N ARG A 83 6.04 17.40 9.19
CA ARG A 83 5.11 18.49 8.84
C ARG A 83 3.71 17.97 8.58
N TYR A 84 2.70 18.69 9.07
CA TYR A 84 1.30 18.46 8.72
C TYR A 84 0.65 19.78 8.32
N LEU A 85 -0.04 19.77 7.18
CA LEU A 85 -0.82 20.88 6.65
C LEU A 85 -2.28 20.41 6.57
N PRO A 86 -3.14 20.79 7.53
CA PRO A 86 -4.53 20.36 7.54
C PRO A 86 -5.30 20.95 6.34
N ALA A 87 -6.36 20.24 5.93
CA ALA A 87 -7.30 20.75 4.97
C ALA A 87 -7.95 22.05 5.46
N SER A 88 -8.19 22.97 4.53
CA SER A 88 -8.86 24.25 4.78
C SER A 88 -9.68 24.66 3.56
N GLU A 89 -10.54 25.67 3.70
CA GLU A 89 -11.35 26.17 2.59
C GLU A 89 -10.51 26.62 1.36
N LYS A 90 -9.31 27.16 1.59
CA LYS A 90 -8.38 27.56 0.52
C LYS A 90 -7.55 26.41 -0.03
N TRP A 91 -7.32 25.38 0.77
CA TRP A 91 -6.47 24.23 0.47
C TRP A 91 -7.18 22.97 0.94
N PRO A 92 -8.09 22.41 0.12
CA PRO A 92 -9.02 21.37 0.58
C PRO A 92 -8.33 20.02 0.85
N ILE A 93 -7.07 19.87 0.44
CA ILE A 93 -6.31 18.63 0.57
C ILE A 93 -5.38 18.73 1.78
N GLY A 94 -5.67 17.91 2.79
CA GLY A 94 -4.78 17.69 3.93
C GLY A 94 -3.52 16.96 3.49
N ARG A 95 -2.35 17.42 3.95
CA ARG A 95 -1.04 16.92 3.53
C ARG A 95 -0.17 16.61 4.73
N ARG A 96 0.24 15.35 4.87
CA ARG A 96 1.11 14.87 5.94
C ARG A 96 2.44 14.42 5.37
N TYR A 97 3.51 15.09 5.78
CA TYR A 97 4.86 14.80 5.34
C TYR A 97 5.58 13.95 6.39
N CYS A 98 6.10 12.83 5.92
CA CYS A 98 6.71 11.79 6.73
C CYS A 98 8.13 11.50 6.23
N GLY A 99 8.99 11.06 7.15
CA GLY A 99 10.36 10.64 6.87
C GLY A 99 10.66 9.33 7.56
N ALA A 100 11.50 8.50 6.94
CA ALA A 100 11.98 7.28 7.55
C ALA A 100 13.35 6.87 6.98
N THR A 101 13.90 5.79 7.51
CA THR A 101 15.03 5.07 6.91
C THR A 101 14.56 3.68 6.52
N VAL A 102 14.77 3.32 5.25
CA VAL A 102 14.48 1.98 4.73
C VAL A 102 15.75 1.16 4.66
N GLY A 103 15.68 -0.09 5.12
CA GLY A 103 16.65 -1.11 4.74
C GLY A 103 16.30 -1.69 3.37
N LEU A 104 17.33 -2.02 2.60
CA LEU A 104 17.21 -2.62 1.28
C LEU A 104 17.83 -4.02 1.28
N SER A 105 17.37 -4.87 0.36
CA SER A 105 17.85 -6.26 0.22
C SER A 105 19.32 -6.39 -0.17
N ASP A 106 19.97 -5.31 -0.60
CA ASP A 106 21.42 -5.23 -0.82
C ASP A 106 22.22 -4.90 0.46
N GLY A 107 21.54 -4.86 1.61
CA GLY A 107 22.12 -4.53 2.92
C GLY A 107 22.32 -3.03 3.16
N ARG A 108 21.93 -2.16 2.21
CA ARG A 108 22.12 -0.71 2.37
C ARG A 108 20.89 -0.08 3.01
N ALA A 109 21.13 0.96 3.80
CA ALA A 109 20.08 1.82 4.32
C ALA A 109 19.96 3.10 3.48
N ARG A 110 18.73 3.53 3.19
CA ARG A 110 18.45 4.78 2.46
C ARG A 110 17.41 5.61 3.20
N THR A 111 17.52 6.93 3.11
CA THR A 111 16.47 7.84 3.58
C THR A 111 15.33 7.84 2.58
N ILE A 112 14.11 7.71 3.09
CA ILE A 112 12.86 7.87 2.33
C ILE A 112 12.10 9.08 2.86
N TRP A 113 11.52 9.84 1.94
CA TRP A 113 10.56 10.91 2.21
C TRP A 113 9.26 10.56 1.51
N TYR A 114 8.13 10.75 2.18
CA TYR A 114 6.82 10.45 1.62
C TYR A 114 5.74 11.41 2.13
N LEU A 115 4.75 11.64 1.28
CA LEU A 115 3.63 12.54 1.49
C LEU A 115 2.33 11.73 1.42
N ILE A 116 1.49 11.90 2.43
CA ILE A 116 0.13 11.38 2.46
C ILE A 116 -0.82 12.54 2.16
N GLU A 117 -1.63 12.39 1.11
CA GLU A 117 -2.61 13.38 0.70
C GLU A 117 -4.02 12.85 0.97
N GLU A 118 -4.74 13.54 1.85
CA GLU A 118 -6.07 13.17 2.33
C GLU A 118 -7.10 13.25 1.19
N GLY A 119 -7.83 12.16 0.95
CA GLY A 119 -8.90 12.11 -0.07
C GLY A 119 -8.42 12.07 -1.53
N GLN A 120 -7.10 12.06 -1.79
CA GLN A 120 -6.53 12.07 -3.15
C GLN A 120 -6.27 10.68 -3.74
N GLY A 121 -6.84 9.63 -3.16
CA GLY A 121 -6.74 8.27 -3.66
C GLY A 121 -7.37 8.06 -5.03
N PHE A 122 -7.31 6.83 -5.54
CA PHE A 122 -7.85 6.52 -6.86
C PHE A 122 -9.35 6.84 -6.93
N ALA A 123 -9.75 7.66 -7.90
CA ALA A 123 -11.12 8.16 -8.04
C ALA A 123 -11.66 8.83 -6.75
N SER A 124 -10.80 9.52 -6.00
CA SER A 124 -11.10 10.17 -4.70
C SER A 124 -11.46 9.20 -3.57
N ILE A 125 -11.10 7.91 -3.69
CA ILE A 125 -11.36 6.91 -2.66
C ILE A 125 -10.08 6.72 -1.84
N GLY A 126 -10.15 7.12 -0.57
CA GLY A 126 -9.05 7.03 0.39
C GLY A 126 -7.92 8.02 0.10
N ASP A 127 -6.76 7.76 0.71
CA ASP A 127 -5.61 8.68 0.67
C ASP A 127 -4.57 8.26 -0.38
N ASN A 128 -3.92 9.26 -0.98
CA ASN A 128 -2.76 9.04 -1.83
C ASN A 128 -1.48 9.01 -1.00
N VAL A 129 -0.48 8.25 -1.47
CA VAL A 129 0.86 8.23 -0.88
C VAL A 129 1.88 8.41 -1.99
N GLU A 130 2.57 9.54 -1.98
CA GLU A 130 3.73 9.80 -2.84
C GLU A 130 5.01 9.57 -2.05
N PHE A 131 6.06 9.03 -2.68
CA PHE A 131 7.31 8.71 -1.98
C PHE A 131 8.53 8.87 -2.88
N CYS A 132 9.67 9.09 -2.24
CA CYS A 132 10.98 9.18 -2.86
C CYS A 132 12.03 8.54 -1.96
N VAL A 133 12.67 7.47 -2.45
CA VAL A 133 13.84 6.85 -1.82
C VAL A 133 15.09 7.52 -2.37
N SER A 134 15.95 8.01 -1.46
CA SER A 134 17.17 8.72 -1.84
C SER A 134 18.07 7.85 -2.73
N GLY A 135 18.34 8.33 -3.95
CA GLY A 135 19.13 7.62 -4.96
C GLY A 135 18.32 6.75 -5.93
N PHE A 136 17.00 6.69 -5.80
CA PHE A 136 16.11 5.94 -6.70
C PHE A 136 15.18 6.83 -7.55
N ASP A 137 15.14 8.14 -7.28
CA ASP A 137 14.46 9.13 -8.15
C ASP A 137 15.38 9.56 -9.29
N ARG A 138 15.48 8.70 -10.32
CA ARG A 138 16.40 8.89 -11.45
C ARG A 138 16.10 10.14 -12.30
N TRP A 139 14.83 10.49 -12.42
CA TRP A 139 14.38 11.62 -13.25
C TRP A 139 14.15 12.91 -12.47
N MET A 140 14.47 12.91 -11.17
CA MET A 140 14.28 14.06 -10.29
C MET A 140 12.82 14.53 -10.25
N VAL A 141 11.86 13.61 -10.28
CA VAL A 141 10.41 13.89 -10.19
C VAL A 141 10.11 14.69 -8.92
N TYR A 142 10.79 14.35 -7.80
CA TYR A 142 10.66 15.05 -6.52
C TYR A 142 11.86 15.96 -6.22
N ASN A 143 12.57 16.37 -7.27
CA ASN A 143 13.77 17.20 -7.22
C ASN A 143 14.97 16.54 -6.50
N GLY A 144 16.12 17.22 -6.49
CA GLY A 144 17.33 16.74 -5.84
C GLY A 144 17.12 16.42 -4.36
N ARG A 145 17.52 15.20 -3.95
CA ARG A 145 17.37 14.69 -2.58
C ARG A 145 15.92 14.65 -2.07
N CYS A 146 14.94 14.43 -2.94
CA CYS A 146 13.51 14.32 -2.58
C CYS A 146 12.94 15.59 -1.94
N ARG A 147 13.41 16.78 -2.37
CA ARG A 147 13.06 18.07 -1.73
C ARG A 147 11.57 18.35 -1.70
N VAL A 148 10.79 17.87 -2.68
CA VAL A 148 9.34 18.11 -2.74
C VAL A 148 8.59 17.39 -1.61
N LEU A 149 9.13 16.28 -1.10
CA LEU A 149 8.49 15.43 -0.09
C LEU A 149 9.07 15.58 1.33
N ARG A 150 9.99 16.53 1.53
CA ARG A 150 10.63 16.86 2.82
C ARG A 150 10.16 18.24 3.30
#